data_AF-B7WQU3-F1
#
_entry.id   AF-B7WQU3-F1
#
_cell.length_a   1.000
_cell.length_b   1.000
_cell.length_c   1.000
_cell.angle_alpha   90.00
_cell.angle_beta   90.00
_cell.angle_gamma   90.00
#
_symmetry.space_group_name_H-M   'P 1'
#
loop_
_entity.id
_entity.type
_entity.pdbx_description
1 polymer ?
#
loop_
_entity_poly.entity_id
_entity_poly.type
_entity_poly.pdbx_seq_one_letter_code
_entity_poly.pdbx_strand_id
1 'polypeptide(L)' 'MELFFSSLMKERIRKRIYKTRDMARADVFDYIEVFYNRSRSHSHLGGISPEAFARARA' A
#
# COMPACT_ATOMS: atom_id res chain seq x y z
N MET A 1 3.84 -2.20 14.75
CA MET A 1 3.59 -0.98 13.95
C MET A 1 4.13 -1.26 12.55
N GLU A 2 3.26 -1.34 11.54
CA GLU A 2 3.70 -1.50 10.15
C GLU A 2 3.89 -0.12 9.52
N LEU A 3 5.09 0.15 9.00
CA LEU A 3 5.41 1.38 8.30
C LEU A 3 5.14 1.19 6.80
N PHE A 4 4.36 2.08 6.20
CA PHE A 4 4.01 2.06 4.77
C PHE A 4 5.22 1.77 3.86
N PHE A 5 6.30 2.54 4.02
CA PHE A 5 7.49 2.40 3.18
C PHE A 5 8.21 1.07 3.38
N SER A 6 8.22 0.52 4.60
CA SER A 6 8.81 -0.80 4.86
C SER A 6 8.04 -1.91 4.15
N SER A 7 6.71 -1.87 4.19
CA SER A 7 5.86 -2.85 3.50
C SER A 7 5.95 -2.69 1.97
N LEU A 8 5.88 -1.46 1.46
CA LEU A 8 6.06 -1.16 0.03
C LEU A 8 7.40 -1.69 -0.50
N MET A 9 8.49 -1.40 0.22
CA MET A 9 9.82 -1.85 -0.17
C MET A 9 9.92 -3.38 -0.16
N LYS A 10 9.42 -4.04 0.90
CA LYS A 10 9.49 -5.49 1.06
C LYS A 10 8.67 -6.25 0.03
N GLU A 11 7.47 -5.78 -0.27
CA GLU A 11 6.46 -6.55 -1.00
C GLU A 11 6.44 -6.24 -2.50
N ARG A 12 6.80 -5.01 -2.89
CA ARG A 12 6.75 -4.58 -4.30
C ARG A 12 8.09 -4.22 -4.90
N ILE A 13 8.95 -3.50 -4.16
CA ILE A 13 10.15 -2.88 -4.77
C ILE A 13 11.39 -3.78 -4.72
N ARG A 14 11.65 -4.49 -3.61
CA ARG A 14 12.94 -5.15 -3.32
C ARG A 14 13.41 -6.18 -4.35
N LYS A 15 12.51 -6.76 -5.16
CA LYS A 15 12.84 -7.75 -6.20
C LYS A 15 12.44 -7.31 -7.60
N ARG A 16 12.26 -6.00 -7.83
CA ARG A 16 11.75 -5.45 -9.08
C ARG A 16 12.73 -4.44 -9.66
N ILE A 17 13.03 -4.59 -10.95
CA ILE A 17 13.82 -3.62 -11.72
C ILE A 17 12.86 -2.93 -12.69
N TYR A 18 12.72 -1.61 -12.55
CA TYR A 18 11.89 -0.80 -13.44
C TYR A 18 12.74 -0.25 -14.57
N LYS A 19 12.26 -0.39 -15.80
CA LYS A 19 12.95 0.17 -16.98
C LYS A 19 12.86 1.69 -17.05
N THR A 20 11.75 2.25 -16.57
CA THR A 20 11.51 3.70 -16.55
C THR A 20 10.91 4.13 -15.21
N ARG A 21 11.03 5.42 -14.91
CA ARG A 21 10.42 6.02 -13.72
C ARG A 21 8.89 5.95 -13.76
N ASP A 22 8.29 6.06 -14.94
CA ASP A 22 6.83 6.02 -15.07
C ASP A 22 6.27 4.62 -14.80
N MET A 23 6.99 3.55 -15.16
CA MET A 23 6.61 2.20 -14.74
C MET A 23 6.65 2.04 -13.22
N ALA A 24 7.68 2.57 -12.56
CA ALA A 24 7.77 2.53 -11.10
C ALA A 24 6.63 3.31 -10.45
N ARG A 25 6.29 4.50 -10.98
CA ARG A 25 5.17 5.31 -10.49
C ARG A 25 3.83 4.60 -10.63
N ALA A 26 3.55 4.03 -11.81
CA ALA A 26 2.31 3.31 -12.06
C ALA A 26 2.16 2.11 -11.11
N ASP A 27 3.24 1.35 -10.89
CA ASP A 27 3.22 0.19 -9.99
C ASP A 27 3.03 0.59 -8.52
N VAL A 28 3.68 1.66 -8.07
CA VAL A 28 3.49 2.20 -6.71
C VAL A 28 2.07 2.71 -6.53
N PHE A 29 1.51 3.39 -7.54
CA PHE A 29 0.13 3.88 -7.51
C PHE A 29 -0.87 2.73 -7.42
N ASP A 30 -0.74 1.71 -8.26
CA ASP A 30 -1.57 0.50 -8.22
C ASP A 30 -1.49 -0.20 -6.85
N TYR A 31 -0.28 -0.32 -6.30
CA TYR A 31 -0.11 -0.87 -4.96
C TYR A 31 -0.84 -0.08 -3.88
N ILE A 32 -0.80 1.25 -3.93
CA ILE A 32 -1.47 2.11 -2.95
C ILE A 32 -2.99 1.98 -3.07
N GLU A 33 -3.52 2.18 -4.27
CA GLU A 33 -4.97 2.28 -4.52
C GLU A 33 -5.67 0.92 -4.44
N VAL A 34 -5.09 -0.11 -5.05
CA VAL A 34 -5.77 -1.40 -5.23
C VAL A 34 -5.51 -2.35 -4.07
N PHE A 35 -4.33 -2.27 -3.45
CA PHE A 35 -3.94 -3.21 -2.39
C PHE A 35 -3.87 -2.56 -1.01
N TYR A 36 -3.06 -1.50 -0.85
CA TYR A 36 -2.78 -0.92 0.47
C TYR A 36 -4.01 -0.27 1.09
N ASN A 37 -4.70 0.62 0.36
CA ASN A 37 -5.86 1.32 0.90
C ASN A 37 -7.09 0.42 1.02
N ARG A 38 -7.31 -0.47 0.05
CA ARG A 38 -8.53 -1.29 -0.02
C ARG A 38 -8.47 -2.54 0.85
N SER A 39 -7.38 -3.29 0.77
CA SER A 39 -7.35 -4.69 1.22
C SER A 39 -6.44 -4.95 2.40
N ARG A 40 -5.41 -4.12 2.61
CA ARG A 40 -4.46 -4.35 3.69
C ARG A 40 -5.08 -4.03 5.04
N SER A 41 -5.15 -5.03 5.91
CA SER A 41 -5.50 -4.85 7.32
C SER A 41 -4.36 -4.20 8.10
N HIS A 42 -4.69 -3.20 8.91
CA HIS A 42 -3.73 -2.58 9.83
C HIS A 42 -4.10 -2.87 11.29
N SER A 43 -3.17 -3.46 12.03
CA SER A 43 -3.35 -3.71 13.48
C SER A 43 -3.63 -2.43 14.27
N HIS A 44 -3.03 -1.30 13.86
CA HIS A 44 -3.30 0.01 14.47
C HIS A 44 -4.72 0.53 14.20
N LEU A 45 -5.35 0.12 13.09
CA LEU A 45 -6.72 0.52 12.75
C LEU A 45 -7.77 -0.44 13.31
N GLY A 46 -7.38 -1.38 14.19
CA GLY A 46 -8.28 -2.43 14.67
C GLY A 46 -8.49 -3.57 13.68
N GLY A 47 -7.54 -3.79 12.77
CA GLY A 47 -7.55 -4.91 11.82
C GLY A 47 -8.34 -4.66 10.52
N ILE A 48 -8.87 -3.45 10.33
CA ILE A 48 -9.54 -3.05 9.09
C ILE A 48 -8.59 -2.33 8.14
N SER A 49 -9.00 -2.18 6.89
CA SER A 49 -8.23 -1.46 5.87
C SER A 49 -8.32 0.07 6.03
N PRO A 50 -7.36 0.83 5.50
CA PRO A 50 -7.39 2.30 5.57
C PRO A 50 -8.67 2.89 4.97
N GLU A 51 -9.15 2.33 3.86
CA GLU A 51 -10.40 2.76 3.22
C GLU A 51 -11.63 2.45 4.10
N ALA A 52 -11.67 1.27 4.73
CA ALA A 52 -12.74 0.93 5.66
C ALA A 52 -12.74 1.84 6.90
N PHE A 53 -11.56 2.14 7.45
CA PHE A 53 -11.40 3.08 8.56
C PHE A 53 -11.84 4.50 8.18
N ALA A 54 -11.48 4.97 7.00
CA ALA A 54 -11.88 6.28 6.49
C ALA A 54 -13.41 6.37 6.30
N ARG A 55 -14.03 5.34 5.71
CA ARG A 55 -15.49 5.28 5.54
C ARG A 55 -16.25 5.24 6.86
N ALA A 56 -15.73 4.54 7.87
CA ALA A 56 -16.36 4.47 9.19
C ALA A 56 -16.27 5.79 9.98
N ARG A 57 -15.42 6.74 9.54
CA ARG A 57 -15.24 8.06 10.15
C ARG A 57 -15.91 9.21 9.39
N ALA A 58 -16.51 8.93 8.23
CA ALA A 58 -17.31 9.88 7.46
C ALA A 58 -18.77 9.85 7.95
#